data_AF-A0A821TL66-F1
#
_entry.id   AF-A0A821TL66-F1
#
_cell.length_a   1.000
_cell.length_b   1.000
_cell.length_c   1.000
_cell.angle_alpha   90.00
_cell.angle_beta   90.00
_cell.angle_gamma   90.00
#
_symmetry.space_group_name_H-M   'P 1'
#
loop_
_entity.id
_entity.type
_entity.pdbx_description
1 polymer ?
#
loop_
_entity_poly.entity_id
_entity_poly.type
_entity_poly.pdbx_seq_one_letter_code
_entity_poly.pdbx_strand_id
1 'polypeptide(L)'
;GLHSIPLAIYYDVSKSNQCIIYSTNYLYYYRYTFQIFLHGIVPIIMFTLFGFLTYKQLKMIRNRQNTNKNMNVDKQLSRMFLLMSATVVLSAIPYTVETIYYLIFANSSQQQTSYVLFFHIISSILFYTNAVCSFYVYYISTPNFRIQVHKIIFCQKDLNRFMNNQVNTMTTAQQMY
;
A
#
# COMPACT_ATOMS: atom_id res chain seq x y z
N GLY A 1 -17.95 1.60 -4.82
CA GLY A 1 -18.95 1.07 -5.77
C GLY A 1 -19.95 2.16 -6.13
N LEU A 2 -21.00 2.34 -5.31
CA LEU A 2 -22.11 3.25 -5.63
C LEU A 2 -21.76 4.75 -5.57
N HIS A 3 -20.88 5.20 -4.67
CA HIS A 3 -20.48 6.62 -4.59
C HIS A 3 -19.57 7.09 -5.73
N SER A 4 -19.03 6.15 -6.52
CA SER A 4 -18.16 6.41 -7.67
C SER A 4 -18.96 6.70 -8.94
N ILE A 5 -20.23 6.30 -8.99
CA ILE A 5 -21.10 6.49 -10.17
C ILE A 5 -21.39 7.98 -10.42
N PRO A 6 -21.76 8.79 -9.41
CA PRO A 6 -21.98 10.22 -9.62
C PRO A 6 -20.69 10.96 -10.03
N LEU A 7 -19.51 10.42 -9.70
CA LEU A 7 -18.24 11.00 -10.14
C LEU A 7 -18.17 10.97 -11.67
N ALA A 8 -18.48 9.84 -12.32
CA ALA A 8 -18.46 9.73 -13.78
C ALA A 8 -19.49 10.62 -14.49
N ILE A 9 -20.57 11.01 -13.79
CA ILE A 9 -21.66 11.83 -14.35
C ILE A 9 -21.37 13.33 -14.21
N TYR A 10 -20.77 13.74 -13.10
CA TYR A 10 -20.52 15.16 -12.79
C TYR A 10 -19.11 15.63 -13.14
N TYR A 11 -18.24 14.75 -13.62
CA TYR A 11 -16.90 15.10 -14.10
C TYR A 11 -16.96 15.53 -15.57
N ASP A 12 -16.59 16.78 -15.83
CA ASP A 12 -16.59 17.33 -17.19
C ASP A 12 -15.30 18.14 -17.44
N VAL A 13 -14.95 18.30 -18.71
CA VAL A 13 -13.76 19.05 -19.14
C VAL A 13 -14.13 20.53 -19.25
N SER A 14 -13.53 21.35 -18.40
CA SER A 14 -13.65 22.80 -18.46
C SER A 14 -13.12 23.35 -19.79
N LYS A 15 -13.54 24.57 -20.16
CA LYS A 15 -13.01 25.32 -21.31
C LYS A 15 -11.49 25.55 -21.25
N SER A 16 -10.89 25.41 -20.08
CA SER A 16 -9.43 25.46 -19.84
C SER A 16 -8.73 24.10 -19.96
N ASN A 17 -9.39 23.07 -20.51
CA ASN A 17 -8.91 21.67 -20.56
C ASN A 17 -8.60 21.05 -19.18
N GLN A 18 -9.20 21.57 -18.12
CA GLN A 18 -9.09 21.02 -16.77
C GLN A 18 -10.32 20.21 -16.43
N CYS A 19 -10.15 19.02 -15.88
CA CYS A 19 -11.28 18.22 -15.44
C CYS A 19 -11.80 18.72 -14.10
N ILE A 20 -13.05 19.16 -14.08
CA ILE A 20 -13.70 19.72 -12.89
C ILE A 20 -15.04 19.05 -12.63
N ILE A 21 -15.43 19.03 -11.36
CA ILE A 21 -16.77 18.63 -10.98
C ILE A 21 -17.69 19.83 -11.17
N TYR A 22 -18.66 19.72 -12.08
CA TYR A 22 -19.52 20.84 -12.45
C TYR A 22 -20.48 21.26 -11.31
N SER A 23 -20.99 20.30 -10.55
CA SER A 23 -21.91 20.57 -9.43
C SER A 23 -21.15 20.89 -8.15
N THR A 24 -21.28 22.13 -7.66
CA THR A 24 -20.68 22.58 -6.40
C THR A 24 -21.18 21.77 -5.20
N ASN A 25 -22.47 21.44 -5.15
CA ASN A 25 -23.06 20.60 -4.10
C ASN A 25 -22.45 19.20 -4.06
N TYR A 26 -22.25 18.59 -5.24
CA TYR A 26 -21.60 17.28 -5.32
C TYR A 26 -20.11 17.36 -4.97
N LEU A 27 -19.42 18.42 -5.38
CA LEU A 27 -18.02 18.66 -5.01
C LEU A 27 -17.85 18.72 -3.48
N TYR A 28 -18.73 19.43 -2.77
CA TYR A 28 -18.73 19.46 -1.31
C TYR A 28 -19.00 18.08 -0.73
N TYR A 29 -20.06 17.39 -1.16
CA TYR A 29 -20.37 16.03 -0.70
C TYR A 29 -19.18 15.07 -0.90
N TYR A 30 -18.54 15.11 -2.07
CA TYR A 30 -17.39 14.27 -2.38
C TYR A 30 -16.19 14.57 -1.47
N ARG A 31 -15.83 15.85 -1.30
CA ARG A 31 -14.71 16.23 -0.41
C ARG A 31 -14.98 15.89 1.05
N TYR A 32 -16.17 16.18 1.55
CA TYR A 32 -16.53 15.92 2.95
C TYR A 32 -16.68 14.41 3.22
N THR A 33 -17.62 13.77 2.56
CA THR A 33 -18.01 12.39 2.90
C THR A 33 -17.03 11.37 2.35
N PHE A 34 -16.57 11.54 1.11
CA PHE A 34 -15.73 10.54 0.49
C PHE A 34 -14.26 10.71 0.86
N GLN A 35 -13.71 11.92 0.70
CA GLN A 35 -12.29 12.15 0.89
C GLN A 35 -11.90 12.18 2.38
N ILE A 36 -12.62 12.95 3.22
CA ILE A 36 -12.27 13.07 4.64
C ILE A 36 -12.74 11.84 5.45
N PHE A 37 -14.01 11.47 5.35
CA PHE A 37 -14.55 10.39 6.19
C PHE A 37 -14.16 8.99 5.68
N LEU A 38 -14.49 8.65 4.42
CA LEU A 38 -14.30 7.29 3.91
C LEU A 38 -12.84 6.97 3.57
N HIS A 39 -12.06 7.93 3.07
CA HIS A 39 -10.65 7.73 2.74
C HIS A 39 -9.67 8.16 3.85
N GLY A 40 -10.10 9.03 4.76
CA GLY A 40 -9.26 9.54 5.84
C GLY A 40 -9.54 8.87 7.17
N ILE A 41 -10.60 9.31 7.83
CA ILE A 41 -10.88 8.98 9.24
C ILE A 41 -11.14 7.48 9.42
N VAL A 42 -12.02 6.89 8.61
CA VAL A 42 -12.40 5.47 8.77
C VAL A 42 -11.21 4.53 8.55
N PRO A 43 -10.42 4.66 7.47
CA PRO A 43 -9.23 3.83 7.28
C PRO A 43 -8.22 4.00 8.39
N ILE A 44 -7.94 5.23 8.84
CA ILE A 44 -6.99 5.48 9.93
C ILE A 44 -7.44 4.73 11.19
N ILE A 45 -8.69 4.89 11.61
CA ILE A 45 -9.22 4.22 12.81
C ILE A 45 -9.12 2.69 12.67
N MET A 46 -9.56 2.14 11.53
CA MET A 46 -9.53 0.70 11.30
C MET A 46 -8.10 0.14 11.28
N PHE A 47 -7.17 0.80 10.56
CA PHE A 47 -5.78 0.36 10.50
C PHE A 47 -5.06 0.53 11.83
N THR A 48 -5.35 1.56 12.62
CA THR A 48 -4.81 1.70 13.98
C THR A 48 -5.33 0.60 14.90
N LEU A 49 -6.63 0.29 14.86
CA LEU A 49 -7.22 -0.81 15.64
C LEU A 49 -6.63 -2.16 15.25
N PHE A 50 -6.62 -2.49 13.95
CA PHE A 50 -6.04 -3.74 13.47
C PHE A 50 -4.53 -3.83 13.73
N GLY A 51 -3.80 -2.74 13.56
CA GLY A 51 -2.38 -2.65 13.90
C GLY A 51 -2.16 -2.92 15.38
N PHE A 52 -2.94 -2.29 16.26
CA PHE A 52 -2.85 -2.51 17.71
C PHE A 52 -3.17 -3.97 18.10
N LEU A 53 -4.24 -4.55 17.55
CA LEU A 53 -4.59 -5.95 17.78
C LEU A 53 -3.47 -6.88 17.31
N THR A 54 -2.90 -6.62 16.14
CA THR A 54 -1.78 -7.39 15.58
C THR A 54 -0.53 -7.28 16.47
N TYR A 55 -0.24 -6.09 17.00
CA TYR A 55 0.84 -5.88 17.96
C TYR A 55 0.63 -6.69 19.24
N LYS A 56 -0.59 -6.69 19.80
CA LYS A 56 -0.94 -7.47 20.99
C LYS A 56 -0.77 -8.97 20.75
N GLN A 57 -1.24 -9.46 19.60
CA GLN A 57 -1.04 -10.86 19.20
C GLN A 57 0.45 -11.19 19.05
N LEU A 58 1.24 -10.33 18.42
CA LEU A 58 2.68 -10.52 18.26
C LEU A 58 3.41 -10.59 19.61
N LYS A 59 3.04 -9.73 20.58
CA LYS A 59 3.58 -9.76 21.95
C LYS A 59 3.22 -11.05 22.68
N MET A 60 1.98 -11.53 22.52
CA MET A 60 1.52 -12.80 23.11
C MET A 60 2.27 -14.01 22.52
N ILE A 61 2.45 -14.03 21.20
CA ILE A 61 3.20 -15.08 20.48
C ILE A 61 4.68 -15.07 20.92
N ARG A 62 5.30 -13.89 21.06
CA ARG A 62 6.69 -13.76 21.56
C ARG A 62 6.86 -14.31 22.98
N ASN A 63 5.84 -14.20 23.83
CA ASN A 63 5.91 -14.75 25.18
C ASN A 63 5.71 -16.28 25.22
N ARG A 64 5.15 -16.89 24.15
CA ARG A 64 4.90 -18.35 24.02
C ARG A 64 5.96 -19.07 23.15
N GLN A 65 7.10 -18.43 22.91
CA GLN A 65 8.09 -18.80 21.89
C GLN A 65 8.76 -20.19 22.04
N ASN A 66 8.50 -20.91 23.14
CA ASN A 66 9.12 -22.21 23.39
C ASN A 66 8.38 -23.42 22.80
N THR A 67 7.18 -23.28 22.23
CA THR A 67 6.31 -24.48 22.04
C THR A 67 5.93 -24.85 20.59
N ASN A 68 6.12 -24.03 19.55
CA ASN A 68 5.63 -24.42 18.21
C ASN A 68 6.36 -23.86 16.99
N LYS A 69 6.69 -24.73 16.02
CA LYS A 69 7.33 -24.41 14.72
C LYS A 69 6.39 -23.64 13.76
N ASN A 70 5.07 -23.80 13.87
CA ASN A 70 4.10 -23.12 13.00
C ASN A 70 3.97 -21.60 13.28
N MET A 71 4.45 -21.12 14.44
CA MET A 71 4.40 -19.70 14.81
C MET A 71 5.23 -18.78 13.92
N ASN A 72 6.19 -19.30 13.16
CA ASN A 72 7.05 -18.47 12.31
C ASN A 72 6.27 -17.84 11.14
N VAL A 73 5.29 -18.56 10.58
CA VAL A 73 4.44 -18.05 9.48
C VAL A 73 3.49 -16.98 9.99
N ASP A 74 2.81 -17.23 11.13
CA ASP A 74 1.88 -16.26 11.74
C ASP A 74 2.60 -14.98 12.19
N LYS A 75 3.82 -15.13 12.73
CA LYS A 75 4.68 -14.00 13.12
C LYS A 75 5.07 -13.14 11.92
N GLN A 76 5.38 -13.79 10.80
CA GLN A 76 5.74 -13.11 9.56
C GLN A 76 4.55 -12.36 8.98
N LEU A 77 3.37 -13.01 8.92
CA LEU A 77 2.14 -12.39 8.45
C LEU A 77 1.74 -11.20 9.34
N SER A 78 1.80 -11.37 10.66
CA SER A 78 1.52 -10.30 11.63
C SER A 78 2.47 -9.11 11.49
N ARG A 79 3.77 -9.36 11.28
CA ARG A 79 4.75 -8.30 11.02
C ARG A 79 4.43 -7.54 9.73
N MET A 80 4.01 -8.26 8.70
CA MET A 80 3.65 -7.67 7.42
C MET A 80 2.43 -6.76 7.54
N PHE A 81 1.36 -7.24 8.19
CA PHE A 81 0.16 -6.42 8.46
C PHE A 81 0.47 -5.18 9.30
N LEU A 82 1.35 -5.31 10.30
CA LEU A 82 1.78 -4.16 11.11
C LEU A 82 2.46 -3.09 10.26
N LEU A 83 3.43 -3.48 9.43
CA LEU A 83 4.14 -2.56 8.55
C LEU A 83 3.20 -1.92 7.54
N MET A 84 2.29 -2.70 6.94
CA MET A 84 1.28 -2.19 6.02
C MET A 84 0.37 -1.17 6.70
N SER A 85 -0.13 -1.46 7.91
CA SER A 85 -0.96 -0.52 8.67
C SER A 85 -0.21 0.77 9.01
N ALA A 86 1.06 0.66 9.39
CA ALA A 86 1.89 1.82 9.73
C ALA A 86 2.10 2.71 8.51
N THR A 87 2.41 2.13 7.34
CA THR A 87 2.60 2.90 6.11
C THR A 87 1.31 3.58 5.64
N VAL A 88 0.17 2.90 5.74
CA VAL A 88 -1.13 3.50 5.40
C VAL A 88 -1.47 4.66 6.33
N VAL A 89 -1.29 4.49 7.65
CA VAL A 89 -1.57 5.55 8.62
C VAL A 89 -0.63 6.75 8.42
N LEU A 90 0.67 6.52 8.26
CA LEU A 90 1.66 7.57 8.05
C LEU A 90 1.44 8.36 6.75
N SER A 91 0.91 7.71 5.70
CA SER A 91 0.58 8.36 4.43
C SER A 91 -0.77 9.07 4.46
N ALA A 92 -1.77 8.53 5.16
CA ALA A 92 -3.10 9.10 5.24
C ALA A 92 -3.19 10.35 6.13
N ILE A 93 -2.42 10.43 7.23
CA ILE A 93 -2.42 11.58 8.14
C ILE A 93 -2.11 12.91 7.42
N PRO A 94 -0.97 13.08 6.72
CA PRO A 94 -0.64 14.37 6.11
C PRO A 94 -1.64 14.78 5.03
N TYR A 95 -2.14 13.82 4.24
CA TYR A 95 -3.15 14.08 3.21
C TYR A 95 -4.50 14.53 3.80
N THR A 96 -4.94 13.92 4.90
CA THR A 96 -6.19 14.30 5.58
C THR A 96 -6.08 15.65 6.27
N VAL A 97 -4.96 15.93 6.94
CA VAL A 97 -4.69 17.24 7.56
C VAL A 97 -4.70 18.34 6.51
N GLU A 98 -4.05 18.11 5.37
CA GLU A 98 -4.00 19.06 4.26
C GLU A 98 -5.38 19.29 3.63
N THR A 99 -6.17 18.22 3.44
CA THR A 99 -7.55 18.34 2.93
C THR A 99 -8.43 19.17 3.87
N ILE A 100 -8.30 18.99 5.18
CA ILE A 100 -9.01 19.79 6.20
C ILE A 100 -8.55 21.25 6.17
N TYR A 101 -7.24 21.48 6.02
CA TYR A 101 -6.68 22.82 5.90
C TYR A 101 -7.27 23.56 4.68
N TYR A 102 -7.23 22.95 3.49
CA TYR A 102 -7.82 23.55 2.30
C TYR A 102 -9.32 23.79 2.44
N LEU A 103 -10.04 22.97 3.19
CA LEU A 103 -11.47 23.15 3.43
C LEU A 103 -11.77 24.37 4.31
N ILE A 104 -11.05 24.53 5.43
CA ILE A 104 -11.27 25.62 6.38
C ILE A 104 -10.83 26.97 5.77
N PHE A 105 -9.73 26.97 5.03
CA PHE A 105 -9.13 28.19 4.49
C PHE A 105 -9.51 28.48 3.03
N ALA A 106 -10.34 27.65 2.37
CA ALA A 106 -10.77 27.87 0.98
C ALA A 106 -11.48 29.21 0.73
N ASN A 107 -12.17 29.74 1.74
CA ASN A 107 -12.94 30.99 1.63
C ASN A 107 -12.14 32.23 2.04
N SER A 108 -11.01 32.04 2.72
CA SER A 108 -10.10 33.12 3.05
C SER A 108 -9.30 33.41 1.80
N SER A 109 -9.35 34.64 1.28
CA SER A 109 -8.54 35.13 0.15
C SER A 109 -7.04 35.22 0.49
N GLN A 110 -6.53 34.20 1.18
CA GLN A 110 -5.15 34.08 1.60
C GLN A 110 -4.43 33.43 0.42
N GLN A 111 -3.64 34.25 -0.29
CA GLN A 111 -2.76 33.78 -1.36
C GLN A 111 -2.08 32.50 -0.91
N GLN A 112 -2.22 31.44 -1.72
CA GLN A 112 -1.53 30.18 -1.48
C GLN A 112 -0.03 30.48 -1.39
N THR A 113 0.51 30.46 -0.17
CA THR A 113 1.93 30.66 0.05
C THR A 113 2.69 29.44 -0.49
N SER A 114 3.90 29.66 -1.01
CA SER A 114 4.71 28.59 -1.63
C SER A 114 4.93 27.38 -0.71
N TYR A 115 4.90 27.59 0.61
CA TYR A 115 4.96 26.54 1.62
C TYR A 115 3.75 25.59 1.59
N VAL A 116 2.54 26.11 1.44
CA VAL A 116 1.31 25.30 1.39
C VAL A 116 1.33 24.39 0.15
N LEU A 117 1.77 24.92 -0.99
CA LEU A 117 1.92 24.14 -2.22
C LEU A 117 3.00 23.05 -2.09
N PHE A 118 4.11 23.35 -1.42
CA PHE A 118 5.15 22.35 -1.15
C PHE A 118 4.63 21.20 -0.28
N PHE A 119 3.90 21.51 0.80
CA PHE A 119 3.26 20.50 1.64
C PHE A 119 2.22 19.69 0.87
N HIS A 120 1.42 20.33 0.01
CA HIS A 120 0.47 19.64 -0.87
C HIS A 120 1.14 18.61 -1.78
N ILE A 121 2.27 18.96 -2.40
CA ILE A 121 3.03 18.05 -3.26
C ILE A 121 3.56 16.86 -2.46
N ILE A 122 4.14 17.10 -1.28
CA ILE A 122 4.68 16.02 -0.43
C ILE A 122 3.57 15.07 0.02
N SER A 123 2.47 15.62 0.55
CA SER A 123 1.32 14.84 1.00
C SER A 123 0.72 14.01 -0.12
N SER A 124 0.60 14.59 -1.32
CA SER A 124 0.09 13.89 -2.50
C SER A 124 1.02 12.75 -2.90
N ILE A 125 2.32 12.97 -2.98
CA ILE A 125 3.31 11.92 -3.28
C ILE A 125 3.21 10.81 -2.24
N LEU A 126 3.14 11.14 -0.96
CA LEU A 126 3.06 10.16 0.11
C LEU A 126 1.78 9.32 0.04
N PHE A 127 0.66 9.94 -0.33
CA PHE A 127 -0.63 9.25 -0.47
C PHE A 127 -0.64 8.30 -1.67
N TYR A 128 -0.20 8.76 -2.85
CA TYR A 128 -0.17 7.92 -4.06
C TYR A 128 0.90 6.83 -4.01
N THR A 129 2.04 7.07 -3.34
CA THR A 129 3.09 6.05 -3.18
C THR A 129 2.66 4.90 -2.26
N ASN A 130 1.63 5.08 -1.43
CA ASN A 130 1.09 4.04 -0.55
C ASN A 130 0.70 2.75 -1.30
N ALA A 131 0.20 2.87 -2.54
CA ALA A 131 -0.11 1.71 -3.39
C ALA A 131 1.16 0.89 -3.72
N VAL A 132 2.28 1.58 -4.01
CA VAL A 132 3.58 0.95 -4.30
C VAL A 132 4.25 0.45 -3.02
N CYS A 133 4.03 1.12 -1.88
CA CYS A 133 4.57 0.71 -0.59
C CYS A 133 4.17 -0.72 -0.21
N SER A 134 2.99 -1.19 -0.62
CA SER A 134 2.56 -2.57 -0.40
C SER A 134 3.61 -3.56 -0.90
N PHE A 135 4.11 -3.38 -2.13
CA PHE A 135 5.16 -4.23 -2.71
C PHE A 135 6.45 -4.23 -1.86
N TYR A 136 6.89 -3.05 -1.42
CA TYR A 136 8.08 -2.93 -0.58
C TYR A 136 7.87 -3.56 0.81
N VAL A 137 6.68 -3.45 1.39
CA VAL A 137 6.33 -4.11 2.65
C VAL A 137 6.39 -5.63 2.50
N TYR A 138 5.87 -6.19 1.40
CA TYR A 138 6.01 -7.62 1.07
C TYR A 138 7.48 -8.04 0.94
N TYR A 139 8.28 -7.22 0.24
CA TYR A 139 9.70 -7.46 0.02
C TYR A 139 10.51 -7.46 1.33
N ILE A 140 10.24 -6.52 2.24
CA ILE A 140 10.96 -6.41 3.52
C ILE A 140 10.52 -7.51 4.50
N SER A 141 9.23 -7.86 4.51
CA SER A 141 8.65 -8.76 5.52
C SER A 141 8.93 -10.23 5.26
N THR A 142 9.00 -10.66 3.99
CA THR A 142 9.06 -12.07 3.62
C THR A 142 10.42 -12.47 3.04
N PRO A 143 11.27 -13.21 3.79
CA PRO A 143 12.57 -13.64 3.27
C PRO A 143 12.43 -14.55 2.05
N ASN A 144 11.40 -15.41 2.01
CA ASN A 144 11.10 -16.28 0.87
C ASN A 144 10.75 -15.48 -0.39
N PHE A 145 10.10 -14.33 -0.25
CA PHE A 145 9.74 -13.48 -1.39
C PHE A 145 10.98 -12.79 -1.96
N ARG A 146 11.92 -12.36 -1.11
CA ARG A 146 13.22 -11.82 -1.59
C ARG A 146 13.98 -12.86 -2.42
N ILE A 147 13.97 -14.12 -1.99
CA ILE A 147 14.63 -15.21 -2.73
C ILE A 147 13.95 -15.43 -4.08
N GLN A 148 12.62 -15.44 -4.13
CA GLN A 148 11.88 -15.59 -5.40
C GLN A 148 12.08 -14.41 -6.34
N VAL A 149 12.00 -13.17 -5.83
CA VAL A 149 12.25 -11.95 -6.62
C VAL A 149 13.68 -11.93 -7.13
N HIS A 150 14.65 -12.28 -6.29
CA HIS A 150 16.05 -12.38 -6.71
C HIS A 150 16.22 -13.49 -7.77
N LYS A 151 15.54 -14.63 -7.64
CA LYS A 151 15.55 -15.71 -8.64
C LYS A 151 14.99 -15.28 -10.00
N ILE A 152 13.92 -14.48 -10.01
CA ILE A 152 13.31 -13.94 -11.23
C ILE A 152 14.20 -12.86 -11.85
N ILE A 153 14.73 -11.92 -11.04
CA ILE A 153 15.56 -10.81 -11.51
C ILE A 153 16.94 -11.29 -12.00
N PHE A 154 17.58 -12.21 -11.27
CA PHE A 154 18.91 -12.70 -11.60
C PHE A 154 18.90 -13.96 -12.46
N CYS A 155 17.73 -14.50 -12.82
CA CYS A 155 17.54 -15.64 -13.73
C CYS A 155 18.62 -16.75 -13.58
N GLN A 156 19.01 -17.05 -12.34
CA GLN A 156 20.20 -17.86 -12.09
C GLN A 156 19.82 -19.24 -11.55
N LYS A 157 20.13 -20.24 -12.39
CA LYS A 157 20.48 -21.64 -12.07
C LYS A 157 19.45 -22.77 -12.23
N ASP A 158 18.25 -22.55 -12.77
CA ASP A 158 17.42 -23.72 -13.14
C ASP A 158 17.80 -24.35 -14.48
N LEU A 159 18.40 -23.59 -15.41
CA LEU A 159 18.88 -24.15 -16.69
C LEU A 159 20.03 -25.15 -16.48
N ASN A 160 20.97 -24.86 -15.57
CA ASN A 160 22.09 -25.77 -15.27
C ASN A 160 21.65 -27.04 -14.54
N ARG A 161 20.55 -27.00 -13.78
CA ARG A 161 19.98 -28.18 -13.12
C ARG A 161 19.23 -29.07 -14.11
N PHE A 162 18.56 -28.47 -15.10
CA PHE A 162 17.92 -29.21 -16.19
C PHE A 162 18.95 -29.86 -17.12
N MET A 163 20.02 -29.14 -17.50
CA MET A 163 21.08 -29.70 -18.34
C MET A 163 21.89 -30.81 -17.64
N ASN A 164 22.25 -30.66 -16.36
CA ASN A 164 22.95 -31.73 -15.63
C ASN A 164 22.11 -33.00 -15.45
N ASN A 165 20.78 -32.87 -15.32
CA ASN A 165 19.90 -34.03 -15.21
C ASN A 165 19.70 -34.76 -16.56
N GLN A 166 19.76 -34.05 -17.69
CA GLN A 166 19.73 -34.68 -19.02
C GLN A 166 21.06 -35.39 -19.37
N VAL A 167 22.20 -34.83 -18.99
CA VAL A 167 23.51 -35.47 -19.23
C VAL A 167 23.65 -36.77 -18.42
N ASN A 168 23.16 -36.81 -17.17
CA ASN A 168 23.22 -38.00 -16.32
C ASN A 168 22.25 -39.12 -16.74
N THR A 169 21.17 -38.80 -17.45
CA THR A 169 20.23 -39.80 -17.99
C THR A 169 20.71 -40.41 -19.32
N MET A 170 21.52 -39.68 -20.10
CA MET A 170 22.11 -40.23 -21.33
C MET A 170 23.33 -41.13 -21.07
N THR A 171 24.16 -40.81 -20.07
CA THR A 171 25.33 -41.64 -19.70
C THR A 171 24.95 -42.95 -19.03
N THR A 172 23.87 -42.97 -18.24
CA THR A 172 23.34 -44.22 -17.64
C THR A 172 22.67 -45.14 -18.66
N ALA A 173 22.11 -44.60 -19.75
CA ALA A 173 21.55 -45.39 -20.85
C ALA A 173 22.64 -46.04 -21.74
N GLN A 174 23.83 -45.44 -21.86
CA GLN A 174 24.95 -46.00 -22.63
C GLN A 174 25.75 -47.08 -21.88
N GLN A 175 25.57 -47.24 -20.57
CA GLN A 175 26.23 -48.29 -19.77
C GLN A 175 25.39 -49.58 -19.65
N MET A 176 24.22 -49.63 -20.28
CA MET A 176 23.32 -50.81 -20.30
C MET A 176 23.31 -51.56 -21.64
N TYR A 177 24.26 -51.29 -22.54
CA TYR A 177 24.48 -52.03 -23.78
C TYR A 177 25.91 -52.59 -23.83
#